data_AF-A0A832HM56-F1
#
_entry.id   AF-A0A832HM56-F1
#
_cell.length_a   1.000
_cell.length_b   1.000
_cell.length_c   1.000
_cell.angle_alpha   90.00
_cell.angle_beta   90.00
_cell.angle_gamma   90.00
#
_symmetry.space_group_name_H-M   'P 1'
#
loop_
_entity.id
_entity.type
_entity.pdbx_description
1 polymer ?
#
loop_
_entity_poly.entity_id
_entity_poly.type
_entity_poly.pdbx_seq_one_letter_code
_entity_poly.pdbx_strand_id
1 'polypeptide(L)'
;MLYPLIFHPIFKQHPWGGRRIERLFKKPLPPDILVGESWEISDRAEAASVIANGPLAGRDLHWLIENHCDELLGLAETRNGRFPLLVKILDATQAPSVQVHPSAAVARKLGGEPKTELWYVAYAEPGALLYAGLRLGIRHLQFVRSIEEGSVMDCLHTVPVKAGDAMLVPAGRVHTIGPGNVIFEIQENSDTTYRIYDWNRPGPDGKPRQLHIEQAIEAIDFEDFEPGLVPADFTEQEHGRTRMLADTDPFTIEEKQTSTSFPMDFRQADRPTILAVVSGLVRVRHAASGTDIALGPGQFCLVPASATDTNLQADAQSTFLIAQPAAKSASAPGAASQSERQIVPPWQVYESRRRMQSELAGPAPKWSWDHVKHRLARRLVYSPFLRMLLLKFWFRMAVLAFFMAMLALAILLPPVWRSTPPGFMPVVKVSLLDKIQARTLRRTAERATAAGNYRAAAEAWRAALGNDMGSAELTRGFIRNTLAQDQPDKADLRSALSLVPWLLRLSGTNHADLELSVQLLDKFQVYNQVYELLAPMTNALTPTLQLALTKAAFFENRIEEFLEYWQKLTPQQKENPEAALCYAAYLTTWGPEGTSLEGRNRLLAAAEGPQPLRNLANRL
;
A
#
# COMPACT_ATOMS: atom_id res chain seq x y z
N MET A 1 21.91 -13.52 -39.87
CA MET A 1 20.96 -14.53 -39.40
C MET A 1 21.28 -14.87 -37.96
N LEU A 2 20.43 -14.39 -37.08
CA LEU A 2 20.50 -14.73 -35.66
C LEU A 2 19.98 -16.15 -35.41
N TYR A 3 20.33 -16.70 -34.25
CA TYR A 3 20.02 -18.04 -33.78
C TYR A 3 19.64 -17.98 -32.29
N PRO A 4 19.07 -19.03 -31.68
CA PRO A 4 18.77 -19.02 -30.24
C PRO A 4 20.02 -18.74 -29.38
N LEU A 5 19.93 -17.72 -28.53
CA LEU A 5 21.04 -17.17 -27.75
C LEU A 5 20.90 -17.53 -26.28
N ILE A 6 21.99 -17.98 -25.66
CA ILE A 6 22.13 -18.05 -24.21
C ILE A 6 23.21 -17.06 -23.77
N PHE A 7 23.14 -16.59 -22.53
CA PHE A 7 24.04 -15.56 -22.01
C PHE A 7 24.77 -16.04 -20.77
N HIS A 8 25.94 -15.46 -20.50
CA HIS A 8 26.61 -15.60 -19.22
C HIS A 8 25.84 -14.79 -18.15
N PRO A 9 25.41 -15.40 -17.03
CA PRO A 9 24.69 -14.68 -16.00
C PRO A 9 25.59 -13.66 -15.29
N ILE A 10 25.01 -12.50 -14.95
CA ILE A 10 25.70 -11.44 -14.20
C ILE A 10 25.21 -11.48 -12.75
N PHE A 11 26.07 -11.92 -11.84
CA PHE A 11 25.73 -12.01 -10.43
C PHE A 11 25.91 -10.68 -9.70
N LYS A 12 24.89 -10.24 -8.97
CA LYS A 12 24.90 -9.02 -8.16
C LYS A 12 24.87 -9.39 -6.68
N GLN A 13 25.89 -8.93 -5.97
CA GLN A 13 25.97 -9.07 -4.53
C GLN A 13 25.00 -8.09 -3.85
N HIS A 14 24.21 -8.59 -2.92
CA HIS A 14 23.34 -7.75 -2.09
C HIS A 14 23.37 -8.21 -0.63
N PRO A 15 23.17 -7.30 0.36
CA PRO A 15 23.16 -7.65 1.77
C PRO A 15 22.09 -8.68 2.16
N TRP A 16 21.02 -8.79 1.36
CA TRP A 16 19.92 -9.73 1.56
C TRP A 16 20.07 -11.03 0.77
N GLY A 17 21.11 -11.14 -0.06
CA GLY A 17 21.34 -12.26 -0.95
C GLY A 17 21.75 -13.54 -0.23
N GLY A 18 21.80 -14.63 -0.99
CA GLY A 18 22.10 -15.96 -0.48
C GLY A 18 22.89 -16.82 -1.44
N ARG A 19 22.70 -18.13 -1.29
CA ARG A 19 23.31 -19.19 -2.10
C ARG A 19 22.28 -20.19 -2.63
N ARG A 20 20.97 -19.90 -2.53
CA ARG A 20 19.93 -20.81 -3.01
C ARG A 20 19.96 -20.94 -4.54
N ILE A 21 20.29 -19.87 -5.27
CA ILE A 21 20.44 -19.89 -6.74
C ILE A 21 21.45 -20.99 -7.18
N GLU A 22 22.59 -21.09 -6.50
CA GLU A 22 23.56 -22.17 -6.75
C GLU A 22 22.98 -23.55 -6.42
N ARG A 23 22.34 -23.70 -5.26
CA ARG A 23 21.83 -25.00 -4.81
C ARG A 23 20.72 -25.53 -5.70
N LEU A 24 19.76 -24.66 -6.05
CA LEU A 24 18.56 -24.96 -6.83
C LEU A 24 18.88 -25.15 -8.33
N PHE A 25 19.69 -24.26 -8.89
CA PHE A 25 19.88 -24.17 -10.35
C PHE A 25 21.30 -24.48 -10.82
N LYS A 26 22.19 -24.87 -9.90
CA LYS A 26 23.61 -25.20 -10.19
C LYS A 26 24.37 -24.07 -10.90
N LYS A 27 23.97 -22.82 -10.66
CA LYS A 27 24.69 -21.66 -11.22
C LYS A 27 26.05 -21.49 -10.54
N PRO A 28 27.09 -21.12 -11.30
CA PRO A 28 28.45 -21.02 -10.80
C PRO A 28 28.67 -19.69 -10.05
N LEU A 29 28.04 -19.53 -8.88
CA LEU A 29 28.22 -18.35 -8.05
C LEU A 29 29.69 -18.25 -7.60
N PRO A 30 30.34 -17.07 -7.66
CA PRO A 30 31.67 -16.88 -7.11
C PRO A 30 31.74 -17.33 -5.65
N PRO A 31 32.84 -17.94 -5.18
CA PRO A 31 32.97 -18.35 -3.79
C PRO A 31 32.85 -17.14 -2.83
N ASP A 32 32.35 -17.38 -1.62
CA ASP A 32 32.33 -16.43 -0.50
C ASP A 32 31.51 -15.13 -0.67
N ILE A 33 30.75 -14.98 -1.76
CA ILE A 33 29.79 -13.87 -1.91
C ILE A 33 28.35 -14.34 -1.79
N LEU A 34 27.52 -13.50 -1.16
CA LEU A 34 26.07 -13.66 -1.10
C LEU A 34 25.44 -12.96 -2.29
N VAL A 35 24.78 -13.71 -3.16
CA VAL A 35 24.21 -13.18 -4.41
C VAL A 35 22.71 -12.96 -4.20
N GLY A 36 22.27 -11.73 -4.39
CA GLY A 36 20.84 -11.38 -4.32
C GLY A 36 20.17 -11.49 -5.68
N GLU A 37 20.87 -11.11 -6.76
CA GLU A 37 20.32 -11.14 -8.11
C GLU A 37 21.27 -11.86 -9.07
N SER A 38 20.71 -12.64 -9.98
CA SER A 38 21.38 -13.15 -11.17
C SER A 38 20.68 -12.53 -12.37
N TRP A 39 21.33 -11.61 -13.07
CA TRP A 39 20.77 -11.02 -14.29
C TRP A 39 21.08 -11.95 -15.45
N GLU A 40 20.03 -12.42 -16.10
CA GLU A 40 20.08 -13.49 -17.10
C GLU A 40 20.02 -12.92 -18.52
N ILE A 41 19.25 -11.83 -18.70
CA ILE A 41 19.17 -11.07 -19.95
C ILE A 41 19.05 -9.59 -19.58
N SER A 42 20.05 -8.81 -19.96
CA SER A 42 20.15 -7.39 -19.66
C SER A 42 20.83 -6.66 -20.81
N ASP A 43 20.24 -5.55 -21.24
CA ASP A 43 20.85 -4.60 -22.17
C ASP A 43 20.97 -3.23 -21.47
N ARG A 44 21.79 -3.18 -20.42
CA ARG A 44 22.08 -1.96 -19.66
C ARG A 44 23.56 -1.67 -19.72
N ALA A 45 23.92 -0.39 -19.83
CA ALA A 45 25.31 0.03 -20.05
C ALA A 45 26.27 -0.47 -18.96
N GLU A 46 25.79 -0.54 -17.71
CA GLU A 46 26.52 -1.01 -16.55
C GLU A 46 26.60 -2.54 -16.44
N ALA A 47 25.80 -3.29 -17.21
CA ALA A 47 25.65 -4.73 -17.06
C ALA A 47 24.96 -5.37 -18.29
N ALA A 48 25.54 -5.22 -19.47
CA ALA A 48 25.04 -5.86 -20.69
C ALA A 48 25.41 -7.35 -20.71
N SER A 49 24.44 -8.21 -21.02
CA SER A 49 24.62 -9.66 -21.04
C SER A 49 25.45 -10.11 -22.25
N VAL A 50 26.44 -10.95 -22.01
CA VAL A 50 27.37 -11.47 -23.03
C VAL A 50 26.89 -12.83 -23.53
N ILE A 51 26.79 -12.98 -24.85
CA ILE A 51 26.38 -14.23 -25.52
C ILE A 51 27.40 -15.33 -25.21
N ALA A 52 26.90 -16.48 -24.77
CA ALA A 52 27.69 -17.62 -24.34
C ALA A 52 27.82 -18.74 -25.39
N ASN A 53 27.08 -18.67 -26.50
CA ASN A 53 27.04 -19.73 -27.52
C ASN A 53 27.13 -19.24 -28.96
N GLY A 54 27.58 -20.16 -29.83
CA GLY A 54 27.58 -19.99 -31.28
C GLY A 54 28.58 -18.93 -31.79
N PRO A 55 28.49 -18.55 -33.07
CA PRO A 55 29.45 -17.66 -33.73
C PRO A 55 29.54 -16.23 -33.16
N LEU A 56 28.50 -15.75 -32.47
CA LEU A 56 28.44 -14.44 -31.84
C LEU A 56 28.83 -14.47 -30.35
N ALA A 57 29.30 -15.61 -29.83
CA ALA A 57 29.78 -15.69 -28.45
C ALA A 57 30.84 -14.63 -28.16
N GLY A 58 30.73 -13.98 -27.00
CA GLY A 58 31.59 -12.85 -26.60
C GLY A 58 31.09 -11.48 -27.05
N ARG A 59 30.09 -11.38 -27.95
CA ARG A 59 29.34 -10.12 -28.17
C ARG A 59 28.30 -9.95 -27.08
N ASP A 60 27.97 -8.70 -26.75
CA ASP A 60 26.91 -8.39 -25.80
C ASP A 60 25.56 -8.14 -26.50
N LEU A 61 24.49 -8.08 -25.69
CA LEU A 61 23.14 -7.83 -26.17
C LEU A 61 22.98 -6.43 -26.80
N HIS A 62 23.75 -5.43 -26.34
CA HIS A 62 23.69 -4.09 -26.91
C HIS A 62 24.21 -4.08 -28.34
N TRP A 63 25.31 -4.81 -28.59
CA TRP A 63 25.86 -4.98 -29.93
C TRP A 63 24.83 -5.59 -30.89
N LEU A 64 23.98 -6.52 -30.43
CA LEU A 64 22.88 -7.04 -31.25
C LEU A 64 21.81 -5.98 -31.53
N ILE A 65 21.51 -5.11 -30.56
CA ILE A 65 20.59 -3.99 -30.77
C ILE A 65 21.16 -3.00 -31.79
N GLU A 66 22.47 -2.71 -31.74
CA GLU A 66 23.11 -1.78 -32.68
C GLU A 66 23.24 -2.36 -34.11
N ASN A 67 23.51 -3.66 -34.25
CA ASN A 67 23.90 -4.27 -35.52
C ASN A 67 22.83 -5.18 -36.13
N HIS A 68 21.88 -5.67 -35.34
CA HIS A 68 20.87 -6.66 -35.73
C HIS A 68 19.49 -6.36 -35.12
N CYS A 69 19.15 -5.08 -34.88
CA CYS A 69 17.91 -4.65 -34.22
C CYS A 69 16.66 -5.32 -34.80
N ASP A 70 16.48 -5.23 -36.13
CA ASP A 70 15.29 -5.74 -36.81
C ASP A 70 15.23 -7.28 -36.78
N GLU A 71 16.37 -7.95 -36.96
CA GLU A 71 16.46 -9.42 -36.86
C GLU A 71 16.14 -9.88 -35.42
N LEU A 72 16.56 -9.11 -34.41
CA LEU A 72 16.35 -9.44 -33.01
C LEU A 72 14.90 -9.18 -32.57
N LEU A 73 14.39 -7.98 -32.83
CA LEU A 73 13.15 -7.47 -32.26
C LEU A 73 11.91 -7.77 -33.10
N GLY A 74 12.04 -7.88 -34.43
CA GLY A 74 10.89 -8.01 -35.31
C GLY A 74 9.86 -6.90 -35.08
N LEU A 75 8.66 -7.25 -34.60
CA LEU A 75 7.58 -6.32 -34.29
C LEU A 75 7.65 -5.70 -32.88
N ALA A 76 8.62 -6.06 -32.05
CA ALA A 76 8.84 -5.42 -30.76
C ALA A 76 9.58 -4.08 -30.90
N GLU A 77 9.37 -3.16 -29.96
CA GLU A 77 10.09 -1.88 -29.93
C GLU A 77 11.21 -1.89 -28.88
N THR A 78 12.26 -1.11 -29.14
CA THR A 78 13.26 -0.80 -28.12
C THR A 78 12.66 0.08 -27.02
N ARG A 79 13.23 0.01 -25.82
CA ARG A 79 12.95 0.97 -24.73
C ARG A 79 14.19 1.82 -24.53
N ASN A 80 14.10 3.11 -24.85
CA ASN A 80 15.24 4.05 -24.80
C ASN A 80 16.48 3.54 -25.57
N GLY A 81 16.27 2.94 -26.75
CA GLY A 81 17.36 2.40 -27.57
C GLY A 81 17.97 1.09 -27.07
N ARG A 82 17.33 0.43 -26.10
CA ARG A 82 17.75 -0.86 -25.54
C ARG A 82 16.75 -1.98 -25.80
N PHE A 83 17.18 -3.22 -25.63
CA PHE A 83 16.29 -4.37 -25.53
C PHE A 83 15.22 -4.11 -24.45
N PRO A 84 13.93 -4.38 -24.71
CA PRO A 84 12.83 -3.85 -23.90
C PRO A 84 12.68 -4.47 -22.50
N LEU A 85 13.23 -5.65 -22.23
CA LEU A 85 13.05 -6.39 -20.98
C LEU A 85 14.37 -6.61 -20.23
N LEU A 86 14.27 -6.75 -18.92
CA LEU A 86 15.33 -7.23 -18.03
C LEU A 86 14.83 -8.48 -17.32
N VAL A 87 15.63 -9.55 -17.33
CA VAL A 87 15.26 -10.85 -16.76
C VAL A 87 16.26 -11.24 -15.69
N LYS A 88 15.76 -11.59 -14.50
CA LYS A 88 16.56 -11.88 -13.33
C LYS A 88 16.05 -13.11 -12.58
N ILE A 89 16.93 -13.70 -11.78
CA ILE A 89 16.58 -14.57 -10.65
C ILE A 89 16.97 -13.85 -9.37
N LEU A 90 16.06 -13.74 -8.41
CA LEU A 90 16.32 -13.14 -7.10
C LEU A 90 16.32 -14.20 -6.01
N ASP A 91 17.33 -14.18 -5.13
CA ASP A 91 17.40 -14.97 -3.88
C ASP A 91 17.19 -14.06 -2.68
N ALA A 92 15.93 -13.89 -2.27
CA ALA A 92 15.55 -13.13 -1.09
C ALA A 92 15.78 -13.97 0.18
N THR A 93 17.04 -14.20 0.53
CA THR A 93 17.38 -14.86 1.81
C THR A 93 16.97 -14.00 3.01
N GLN A 94 17.18 -12.70 2.91
CA GLN A 94 16.49 -11.71 3.71
C GLN A 94 15.60 -10.85 2.81
N ALA A 95 14.72 -10.05 3.40
CA ALA A 95 13.88 -9.14 2.62
C ALA A 95 14.74 -8.07 1.92
N PRO A 96 14.55 -7.81 0.61
CA PRO A 96 14.99 -6.58 -0.02
C PRO A 96 14.33 -5.35 0.62
N SER A 97 14.64 -4.15 0.13
CA SER A 97 13.95 -2.95 0.63
C SER A 97 12.44 -3.01 0.37
N VAL A 98 11.67 -2.29 1.19
CA VAL A 98 10.35 -1.82 0.78
C VAL A 98 10.55 -0.74 -0.26
N GLN A 99 9.90 -0.89 -1.41
CA GLN A 99 10.15 -0.04 -2.56
C GLN A 99 8.92 0.11 -3.45
N VAL A 100 9.01 1.06 -4.37
CA VAL A 100 8.01 1.31 -5.42
C VAL A 100 8.73 1.69 -6.71
N HIS A 101 8.10 1.37 -7.83
CA HIS A 101 8.58 1.68 -9.16
C HIS A 101 7.67 2.72 -9.83
N PRO A 102 8.22 3.74 -10.52
CA PRO A 102 7.40 4.77 -11.14
C PRO A 102 6.67 4.27 -12.38
N SER A 103 5.48 4.83 -12.63
CA SER A 103 4.81 4.73 -13.94
C SER A 103 5.54 5.55 -15.01
N ALA A 104 5.23 5.36 -16.28
CA ALA A 104 5.89 6.12 -17.36
C ALA A 104 5.71 7.65 -17.22
N ALA A 105 4.56 8.08 -16.68
CA ALA A 105 4.29 9.50 -16.41
C ALA A 105 5.17 10.03 -15.26
N VAL A 106 5.23 9.29 -14.15
CA VAL A 106 6.03 9.67 -12.97
C VAL A 106 7.52 9.59 -13.27
N ALA A 107 7.96 8.56 -13.98
CA ALA A 107 9.35 8.36 -14.41
C ALA A 107 9.85 9.56 -15.20
N ARG A 108 9.06 10.06 -16.16
CA ARG A 108 9.39 11.26 -16.94
C ARG A 108 9.53 12.52 -16.08
N LYS A 109 8.70 12.66 -15.04
CA LYS A 109 8.76 13.79 -14.10
C LYS A 109 10.00 13.74 -13.21
N LEU A 110 10.38 12.54 -12.75
CA LEU A 110 11.45 12.34 -11.77
C LEU A 110 12.81 12.01 -12.41
N GLY A 111 12.89 11.87 -13.74
CA GLY A 111 14.11 11.51 -14.45
C GLY A 111 14.50 10.04 -14.32
N GLY A 112 13.51 9.16 -14.12
CA GLY A 112 13.69 7.70 -14.03
C GLY A 112 13.14 6.95 -15.24
N GLU A 113 13.09 5.63 -15.14
CA GLU A 113 12.55 4.71 -16.14
C GLU A 113 11.32 3.97 -15.57
N PRO A 114 10.21 3.83 -16.32
CA PRO A 114 9.06 3.04 -15.86
C PRO A 114 9.46 1.61 -15.58
N LYS A 115 8.81 1.00 -14.59
CA LYS A 115 9.07 -0.40 -14.27
C LYS A 115 7.83 -1.13 -13.76
N THR A 116 7.27 -1.93 -14.65
CA THR A 116 6.36 -3.04 -14.35
C THR A 116 7.12 -4.36 -14.37
N GLU A 117 6.78 -5.27 -13.46
CA GLU A 117 7.46 -6.55 -13.30
C GLU A 117 6.47 -7.71 -13.06
N LEU A 118 6.88 -8.91 -13.42
CA LEU A 118 6.23 -10.16 -13.04
C LEU A 118 7.19 -10.96 -12.17
N TRP A 119 6.71 -11.40 -11.02
CA TRP A 119 7.38 -12.36 -10.16
C TRP A 119 6.77 -13.74 -10.32
N TYR A 120 7.58 -14.74 -10.69
CA TYR A 120 7.22 -16.14 -10.60
C TYR A 120 8.01 -16.79 -9.46
N VAL A 121 7.31 -17.36 -8.48
CA VAL A 121 7.93 -17.98 -7.30
C VAL A 121 8.49 -19.34 -7.69
N ALA A 122 9.78 -19.40 -7.98
CA ALA A 122 10.47 -20.64 -8.34
C ALA A 122 10.70 -21.53 -7.11
N TYR A 123 10.90 -20.93 -5.94
CA TYR A 123 11.02 -21.62 -4.66
C TYR A 123 10.54 -20.72 -3.51
N ALA A 124 9.92 -21.32 -2.50
CA ALA A 124 9.46 -20.65 -1.30
C ALA A 124 9.64 -21.57 -0.09
N GLU A 125 10.22 -21.04 0.99
CA GLU A 125 10.25 -21.73 2.29
C GLU A 125 8.85 -21.80 2.91
N PRO A 126 8.59 -22.77 3.82
CA PRO A 126 7.32 -22.82 4.54
C PRO A 126 7.03 -21.51 5.26
N GLY A 127 5.87 -20.91 4.96
CA GLY A 127 5.47 -19.62 5.53
C GLY A 127 6.07 -18.39 4.85
N ALA A 128 6.74 -18.55 3.70
CA ALA A 128 7.23 -17.43 2.90
C ALA A 128 6.08 -16.53 2.43
N LEU A 129 6.36 -15.23 2.38
CA LEU A 129 5.39 -14.18 2.11
C LEU A 129 5.91 -13.26 0.99
N LEU A 130 5.00 -12.64 0.26
CA LEU A 130 5.23 -11.41 -0.48
C LEU A 130 4.49 -10.27 0.23
N TYR A 131 5.02 -9.06 0.14
CA TYR A 131 4.35 -7.85 0.59
C TYR A 131 4.12 -6.98 -0.64
N ALA A 132 2.87 -6.75 -1.02
CA ALA A 132 2.56 -6.07 -2.28
C ALA A 132 1.21 -5.37 -2.20
N GLY A 133 1.20 -4.10 -2.58
CA GLY A 133 0.05 -3.21 -2.43
C GLY A 133 -0.17 -2.77 -0.99
N LEU A 134 -1.08 -1.82 -0.82
CA LEU A 134 -1.47 -1.30 0.48
C LEU A 134 -2.54 -2.18 1.12
N ARG A 135 -2.59 -2.24 2.44
CA ARG A 135 -3.76 -2.78 3.15
C ARG A 135 -4.96 -1.87 2.94
N LEU A 136 -6.14 -2.48 2.89
CA LEU A 136 -7.36 -1.75 2.62
C LEU A 136 -7.55 -0.61 3.64
N GLY A 137 -7.67 0.62 3.12
CA GLY A 137 -7.94 1.81 3.93
C GLY A 137 -6.69 2.62 4.31
N ILE A 138 -5.48 2.15 4.01
CA ILE A 138 -4.28 2.99 4.13
C ILE A 138 -4.37 4.14 3.11
N ARG A 139 -4.30 5.37 3.60
CA ARG A 139 -4.30 6.57 2.75
C ARG A 139 -2.95 7.26 2.79
N HIS A 140 -2.70 8.12 1.81
CA HIS A 140 -1.47 8.91 1.69
C HIS A 140 -0.94 9.45 3.04
N LEU A 141 -1.74 10.22 3.79
CA LEU A 141 -1.28 10.80 5.07
C LEU A 141 -0.92 9.74 6.12
N GLN A 142 -1.63 8.61 6.15
CA GLN A 142 -1.32 7.52 7.07
C GLN A 142 -0.03 6.80 6.68
N PHE A 143 0.21 6.61 5.38
CA PHE A 143 1.43 6.01 4.87
C PHE A 143 2.66 6.90 5.12
N VAL A 144 2.56 8.20 4.89
CA VAL A 144 3.64 9.15 5.19
C VAL A 144 3.99 9.11 6.69
N ARG A 145 2.96 9.13 7.55
CA ARG A 145 3.14 9.04 9.00
C ARG A 145 3.79 7.73 9.43
N SER A 146 3.44 6.59 8.81
CA SER A 146 4.03 5.30 9.18
C SER A 146 5.51 5.18 8.80
N ILE A 147 5.98 5.94 7.80
CA ILE A 147 7.41 6.05 7.50
C ILE A 147 8.14 6.74 8.66
N GLU A 148 7.61 7.88 9.14
CA GLU A 148 8.19 8.64 10.26
C GLU A 148 8.19 7.84 11.57
N GLU A 149 7.14 7.06 11.80
CA GLU A 149 6.98 6.23 13.00
C GLU A 149 7.72 4.88 12.89
N GLY A 150 8.31 4.55 11.75
CA GLY A 150 9.01 3.27 11.52
C GLY A 150 8.08 2.05 11.43
N SER A 151 6.79 2.26 11.14
CA SER A 151 5.73 1.25 11.07
C SER A 151 5.23 0.97 9.65
N VAL A 152 5.98 1.35 8.61
CA VAL A 152 5.55 1.23 7.20
C VAL A 152 5.15 -0.20 6.78
N MET A 153 5.74 -1.23 7.41
CA MET A 153 5.38 -2.63 7.15
C MET A 153 3.92 -2.93 7.51
N ASP A 154 3.36 -2.25 8.51
CA ASP A 154 1.96 -2.44 8.92
C ASP A 154 0.97 -1.94 7.87
N CYS A 155 1.44 -1.12 6.92
CA CYS A 155 0.66 -0.60 5.81
C CYS A 155 0.60 -1.54 4.60
N LEU A 156 1.50 -2.52 4.49
CA LEU A 156 1.61 -3.39 3.32
C LEU A 156 0.69 -4.60 3.43
N HIS A 157 0.04 -4.94 2.31
CA HIS A 157 -0.72 -6.18 2.22
C HIS A 157 0.22 -7.37 2.16
N THR A 158 -0.11 -8.43 2.92
CA THR A 158 0.72 -9.62 3.06
C THR A 158 0.09 -10.78 2.31
N VAL A 159 0.86 -11.42 1.44
CA VAL A 159 0.41 -12.51 0.56
C VAL A 159 1.25 -13.76 0.83
N PRO A 160 0.68 -14.82 1.43
CA PRO A 160 1.36 -16.11 1.54
C PRO A 160 1.59 -16.72 0.16
N VAL A 161 2.76 -17.31 -0.05
CA VAL A 161 3.15 -17.88 -1.35
C VAL A 161 3.80 -19.26 -1.23
N LYS A 162 3.73 -20.01 -2.33
CA LYS A 162 4.44 -21.27 -2.57
C LYS A 162 5.05 -21.30 -3.97
N ALA A 163 5.90 -22.28 -4.24
CA ALA A 163 6.45 -22.49 -5.58
C ALA A 163 5.33 -22.67 -6.63
N GLY A 164 5.48 -22.01 -7.77
CA GLY A 164 4.50 -21.96 -8.87
C GLY A 164 3.47 -20.83 -8.78
N ASP A 165 3.42 -20.10 -7.66
CA ASP A 165 2.63 -18.87 -7.57
C ASP A 165 3.31 -17.76 -8.39
N ALA A 166 2.50 -16.82 -8.90
CA ALA A 166 2.99 -15.67 -9.64
C ALA A 166 2.24 -14.39 -9.24
N MET A 167 2.90 -13.24 -9.34
CA MET A 167 2.33 -11.93 -9.08
C MET A 167 2.81 -10.94 -10.12
N LEU A 168 1.87 -10.25 -10.77
CA LEU A 168 2.16 -9.05 -11.52
C LEU A 168 2.31 -7.89 -10.54
N VAL A 169 3.38 -7.12 -10.65
CA VAL A 169 3.63 -5.92 -9.88
C VAL A 169 3.67 -4.74 -10.88
N PRO A 170 2.53 -4.07 -11.11
CA PRO A 170 2.48 -2.89 -11.97
C PRO A 170 3.24 -1.73 -11.32
N ALA A 171 3.73 -0.82 -12.15
CA ALA A 171 4.29 0.44 -11.68
C ALA A 171 3.31 1.16 -10.71
N GLY A 172 3.85 1.71 -9.64
CA GLY A 172 3.13 2.36 -8.55
C GLY A 172 2.72 1.45 -7.40
N ARG A 173 2.78 0.12 -7.57
CA ARG A 173 2.58 -0.83 -6.47
C ARG A 173 3.74 -0.77 -5.49
N VAL A 174 3.48 -0.42 -4.23
CA VAL A 174 4.47 -0.56 -3.16
C VAL A 174 4.65 -2.04 -2.82
N HIS A 175 5.89 -2.51 -2.70
CA HIS A 175 6.15 -3.94 -2.52
C HIS A 175 7.51 -4.24 -1.88
N THR A 176 7.66 -5.47 -1.39
CA THR A 176 8.94 -6.13 -1.11
C THR A 176 8.76 -7.66 -1.09
N ILE A 177 9.81 -8.39 -1.41
CA ILE A 177 9.84 -9.85 -1.36
C ILE A 177 10.18 -10.27 0.07
N GLY A 178 9.34 -11.12 0.69
CA GLY A 178 9.65 -11.65 2.02
C GLY A 178 10.83 -12.62 1.99
N PRO A 179 11.50 -12.83 3.14
CA PRO A 179 12.61 -13.77 3.23
C PRO A 179 12.17 -15.20 2.88
N GLY A 180 13.11 -15.99 2.34
CA GLY A 180 12.89 -17.40 2.00
C GLY A 180 12.32 -17.64 0.60
N ASN A 181 12.17 -16.60 -0.22
CA ASN A 181 11.72 -16.71 -1.61
C ASN A 181 12.88 -16.71 -2.60
N VAL A 182 12.77 -17.52 -3.64
CA VAL A 182 13.56 -17.38 -4.88
C VAL A 182 12.58 -17.19 -6.04
N ILE A 183 12.70 -16.07 -6.74
CA ILE A 183 11.77 -15.71 -7.81
C ILE A 183 12.49 -15.55 -9.15
N PHE A 184 11.77 -15.80 -10.23
CA PHE A 184 12.13 -15.29 -11.55
C PHE A 184 11.40 -13.96 -11.73
N GLU A 185 12.16 -12.90 -11.96
CA GLU A 185 11.65 -11.55 -12.18
C GLU A 185 11.83 -11.19 -13.65
N ILE A 186 10.72 -10.94 -14.34
CA ILE A 186 10.69 -10.46 -15.72
C ILE A 186 10.06 -9.08 -15.70
N GLN A 187 10.83 -8.08 -16.13
CA GLN A 187 10.47 -6.68 -15.93
C GLN A 187 10.78 -5.86 -17.18
N GLU A 188 10.24 -4.63 -17.24
CA GLU A 188 10.77 -3.60 -18.15
C GLU A 188 12.28 -3.44 -17.93
N ASN A 189 13.02 -3.08 -18.98
CA ASN A 189 14.43 -2.75 -18.86
C ASN A 189 14.63 -1.40 -18.12
N SER A 190 14.49 -1.46 -16.79
CA SER A 190 14.64 -0.35 -15.85
C SER A 190 15.26 -0.87 -14.55
N ASP A 191 16.19 -0.10 -14.00
CA ASP A 191 16.71 -0.33 -12.65
C ASP A 191 16.25 0.75 -11.66
N THR A 192 15.25 1.55 -12.05
CA THR A 192 14.72 2.65 -11.23
C THR A 192 13.93 2.11 -10.04
N THR A 193 14.44 2.35 -8.83
CA THR A 193 13.83 1.87 -7.59
C THR A 193 13.78 2.97 -6.55
N TYR A 194 12.58 3.35 -6.10
CA TYR A 194 12.43 4.28 -4.99
C TYR A 194 12.22 3.53 -3.68
N ARG A 195 13.27 3.54 -2.88
CA ARG A 195 13.35 2.83 -1.59
C ARG A 195 12.68 3.62 -0.48
N ILE A 196 11.76 2.97 0.23
CA ILE A 196 10.98 3.55 1.33
C ILE A 196 11.57 3.13 2.68
N TYR A 197 11.86 1.84 2.83
CA TYR A 197 12.42 1.29 4.06
C TYR A 197 13.39 0.17 3.77
N ASP A 198 14.47 0.10 4.55
CA ASP A 198 15.57 -0.82 4.31
C ASP A 198 16.08 -1.50 5.56
N TRP A 199 15.21 -1.75 6.54
CA TRP A 199 15.56 -2.53 7.74
C TRP A 199 16.72 -1.95 8.56
N ASN A 200 17.05 -0.67 8.37
CA ASN A 200 18.20 0.02 8.96
C ASN A 200 19.53 -0.74 8.76
N ARG A 201 19.65 -1.56 7.70
CA ARG A 201 20.88 -2.31 7.42
C ARG A 201 21.95 -1.41 6.77
N PRO A 202 23.23 -1.63 7.11
CA PRO A 202 24.31 -0.98 6.40
C PRO A 202 24.42 -1.51 4.96
N GLY A 203 24.78 -0.61 4.05
CA GLY A 203 25.21 -0.94 2.69
C GLY A 203 26.65 -1.47 2.66
N PRO A 204 27.17 -1.76 1.46
CA PRO A 204 28.53 -2.27 1.29
C PRO A 204 29.63 -1.34 1.84
N ASP A 205 29.34 -0.03 1.95
CA ASP A 205 30.23 0.99 2.50
C ASP A 205 30.11 1.16 4.02
N GLY A 206 29.29 0.33 4.68
CA GLY A 206 29.02 0.41 6.11
C GLY A 206 28.01 1.47 6.53
N LYS A 207 27.44 2.25 5.59
CA LYS A 207 26.46 3.30 5.88
C LYS A 207 25.04 2.86 5.50
N PRO A 208 23.98 3.38 6.15
CA PRO A 208 22.61 3.12 5.70
C PRO A 208 22.43 3.48 4.22
N ARG A 209 21.76 2.61 3.45
CA ARG A 209 21.50 2.87 2.04
C ARG A 209 20.49 4.01 1.87
N GLN A 210 20.63 4.77 0.79
CA GLN A 210 19.76 5.89 0.48
C GLN A 210 18.28 5.48 0.36
N LEU A 211 17.43 6.21 1.08
CA LEU A 211 15.98 6.19 0.93
C LEU A 211 15.55 7.32 -0.02
N HIS A 212 14.45 7.12 -0.73
CA HIS A 212 13.92 8.00 -1.77
C HIS A 212 12.46 8.34 -1.46
N ILE A 213 12.21 8.87 -0.25
CA ILE A 213 10.86 8.98 0.32
C ILE A 213 9.95 9.86 -0.55
N GLU A 214 10.43 11.02 -0.99
CA GLU A 214 9.65 11.95 -1.82
C GLU A 214 9.29 11.33 -3.18
N GLN A 215 10.28 10.73 -3.85
CA GLN A 215 10.06 10.04 -5.13
C GLN A 215 9.13 8.84 -4.98
N ALA A 216 9.25 8.11 -3.86
CA ALA A 216 8.39 6.98 -3.58
C ALA A 216 6.94 7.41 -3.38
N ILE A 217 6.68 8.45 -2.58
CA ILE A 217 5.33 8.99 -2.35
C ILE A 217 4.69 9.43 -3.68
N GLU A 218 5.44 10.09 -4.55
CA GLU A 218 4.97 10.49 -5.88
C GLU A 218 4.68 9.29 -6.80
N ALA A 219 5.43 8.20 -6.64
CA ALA A 219 5.27 7.00 -7.47
C ALA A 219 4.14 6.07 -7.00
N ILE A 220 3.79 6.05 -5.71
CA ILE A 220 2.79 5.12 -5.16
C ILE A 220 1.39 5.38 -5.73
N ASP A 221 0.76 4.30 -6.19
CA ASP A 221 -0.68 4.27 -6.40
C ASP A 221 -1.38 4.00 -5.05
N PHE A 222 -1.93 5.07 -4.45
CA PHE A 222 -2.63 4.99 -3.17
C PHE A 222 -4.03 4.36 -3.26
N GLU A 223 -4.47 3.91 -4.43
CA GLU A 223 -5.69 3.12 -4.61
C GLU A 223 -5.40 1.63 -4.90
N ASP A 224 -4.13 1.22 -4.94
CA ASP A 224 -3.71 -0.17 -5.11
C ASP A 224 -3.75 -0.95 -3.79
N PHE A 225 -4.94 -1.50 -3.49
CA PHE A 225 -5.20 -2.24 -2.26
C PHE A 225 -5.25 -3.75 -2.47
N GLU A 226 -4.57 -4.46 -1.57
CA GLU A 226 -4.68 -5.91 -1.37
C GLU A 226 -4.71 -6.75 -2.67
N PRO A 227 -3.72 -6.58 -3.56
CA PRO A 227 -3.67 -7.31 -4.83
C PRO A 227 -3.48 -8.81 -4.61
N GLY A 228 -4.19 -9.60 -5.42
CA GLY A 228 -4.09 -11.05 -5.42
C GLY A 228 -2.94 -11.59 -6.29
N LEU A 229 -2.63 -12.87 -6.09
CA LEU A 229 -1.80 -13.65 -7.00
C LEU A 229 -2.51 -13.84 -8.34
N VAL A 230 -1.72 -14.11 -9.39
CA VAL A 230 -2.25 -14.54 -10.69
C VAL A 230 -3.06 -15.83 -10.48
N PRO A 231 -4.31 -15.92 -11.00
CA PRO A 231 -5.14 -17.11 -10.88
C PRO A 231 -4.42 -18.39 -11.29
N ALA A 232 -4.77 -19.52 -10.68
CA ALA A 232 -4.15 -20.83 -10.96
C ALA A 232 -4.79 -21.59 -12.13
N ASP A 233 -5.60 -20.93 -12.95
CA ASP A 233 -6.37 -21.57 -14.00
C ASP A 233 -5.50 -21.91 -15.21
N PHE A 234 -5.37 -23.20 -15.49
CA PHE A 234 -4.69 -23.71 -16.68
C PHE A 234 -5.68 -24.04 -17.78
N THR A 235 -5.27 -23.80 -19.02
CA THR A 235 -5.92 -24.31 -20.22
C THR A 235 -5.19 -25.58 -20.66
N GLU A 236 -5.89 -26.70 -20.66
CA GLU A 236 -5.36 -27.99 -21.12
C GLU A 236 -5.07 -27.96 -22.63
N GLN A 237 -3.99 -28.62 -23.03
CA GLN A 237 -3.49 -28.75 -24.38
C GLN A 237 -3.17 -30.24 -24.63
N GLU A 238 -3.03 -30.67 -25.90
CA GLU A 238 -2.80 -32.07 -26.25
C GLU A 238 -1.62 -32.72 -25.48
N HIS A 239 -0.56 -31.95 -25.23
CA HIS A 239 0.67 -32.46 -24.65
C HIS A 239 1.09 -31.75 -23.35
N GLY A 240 0.16 -31.06 -22.70
CA GLY A 240 0.44 -30.31 -21.48
C GLY A 240 -0.65 -29.33 -21.14
N ARG A 241 -0.30 -28.26 -20.45
CA ARG A 241 -1.21 -27.19 -20.08
C ARG A 241 -0.50 -25.85 -20.05
N THR A 242 -1.25 -24.79 -20.28
CA THR A 242 -0.73 -23.43 -20.39
C THR A 242 -1.53 -22.48 -19.53
N ARG A 243 -0.88 -21.45 -18.99
CA ARG A 243 -1.54 -20.41 -18.19
C ARG A 243 -0.94 -19.05 -18.50
N MET A 244 -1.80 -18.06 -18.71
CA MET A 244 -1.37 -16.67 -18.90
C MET A 244 -1.00 -16.07 -17.55
N LEU A 245 0.22 -15.55 -17.43
CA LEU A 245 0.71 -14.87 -16.22
C LEU A 245 0.59 -13.35 -16.33
N ALA A 246 0.81 -12.81 -17.52
CA ALA A 246 0.63 -11.39 -17.82
C ALA A 246 0.28 -11.20 -19.31
N ASP A 247 -0.68 -10.32 -19.60
CA ASP A 247 -0.97 -9.80 -20.93
C ASP A 247 -1.11 -8.28 -20.82
N THR A 248 0.03 -7.58 -20.90
CA THR A 248 0.14 -6.14 -20.60
C THR A 248 1.10 -5.45 -21.57
N ASP A 249 0.97 -4.14 -21.75
CA ASP A 249 2.12 -3.32 -22.18
C ASP A 249 2.96 -3.10 -20.91
N PRO A 250 4.06 -3.85 -20.73
CA PRO A 250 5.11 -4.00 -21.74
C PRO A 250 5.46 -5.43 -22.18
N PHE A 251 4.81 -6.46 -21.66
CA PHE A 251 5.11 -7.85 -21.98
C PHE A 251 3.90 -8.78 -21.86
N THR A 252 3.98 -9.89 -22.60
CA THR A 252 3.13 -11.07 -22.45
C THR A 252 3.97 -12.21 -21.89
N ILE A 253 3.48 -12.87 -20.84
CA ILE A 253 4.19 -13.98 -20.19
C ILE A 253 3.22 -15.12 -19.94
N GLU A 254 3.60 -16.30 -20.41
CA GLU A 254 2.87 -17.55 -20.20
C GLU A 254 3.73 -18.57 -19.46
N GLU A 255 3.07 -19.39 -18.64
CA GLU A 255 3.65 -20.62 -18.10
C GLU A 255 3.17 -21.81 -18.93
N LYS A 256 4.11 -22.69 -19.30
CA LYS A 256 3.81 -23.98 -19.92
C LYS A 256 4.29 -25.12 -19.03
N GLN A 257 3.44 -26.13 -18.90
CA GLN A 257 3.74 -27.39 -18.21
C GLN A 257 3.48 -28.56 -19.15
N THR A 258 4.47 -29.43 -19.36
CA THR A 258 4.36 -30.56 -20.29
C THR A 258 3.92 -31.84 -19.58
N SER A 259 3.00 -32.59 -20.18
CA SER A 259 2.58 -33.91 -19.68
C SER A 259 3.29 -35.05 -20.42
N THR A 260 3.68 -34.82 -21.68
CA THR A 260 4.43 -35.75 -22.53
C THR A 260 5.59 -35.02 -23.19
N SER A 261 6.60 -35.76 -23.66
CA SER A 261 7.66 -35.17 -24.50
C SER A 261 7.11 -34.98 -25.90
N PHE A 262 7.10 -33.74 -26.39
CA PHE A 262 6.64 -33.44 -27.74
C PHE A 262 7.36 -32.22 -28.31
N PRO A 263 7.51 -32.15 -29.65
CA PRO A 263 7.97 -30.94 -30.32
C PRO A 263 6.91 -29.84 -30.26
N MET A 264 7.29 -28.67 -29.75
CA MET A 264 6.55 -27.41 -29.83
C MET A 264 7.18 -26.56 -30.93
N ASP A 265 6.40 -26.27 -31.97
CA ASP A 265 6.85 -25.45 -33.09
C ASP A 265 6.72 -23.96 -32.78
N PHE A 266 7.86 -23.24 -32.74
CA PHE A 266 7.92 -21.77 -32.63
C PHE A 266 7.89 -21.09 -34.01
N ARG A 267 7.08 -21.62 -34.94
CA ARG A 267 7.10 -21.21 -36.36
C ARG A 267 6.67 -19.77 -36.65
N GLN A 268 6.26 -18.97 -35.66
CA GLN A 268 5.64 -17.66 -35.87
C GLN A 268 5.97 -16.63 -34.79
N ALA A 269 7.16 -16.68 -34.18
CA ALA A 269 7.56 -15.60 -33.29
C ALA A 269 7.86 -14.34 -34.12
N ASP A 270 6.89 -13.44 -34.21
CA ASP A 270 7.03 -12.10 -34.81
C ASP A 270 7.81 -11.13 -33.93
N ARG A 271 8.20 -11.58 -32.73
CA ARG A 271 8.86 -10.87 -31.66
C ARG A 271 9.88 -11.78 -30.97
N PRO A 272 10.92 -11.22 -30.33
CA PRO A 272 11.86 -12.01 -29.54
C PRO A 272 11.13 -12.73 -28.43
N THR A 273 11.52 -13.99 -28.22
CA THR A 273 10.94 -14.85 -27.20
C THR A 273 12.00 -15.27 -26.20
N ILE A 274 11.71 -15.05 -24.92
CA ILE A 274 12.55 -15.49 -23.82
C ILE A 274 11.95 -16.76 -23.24
N LEU A 275 12.75 -17.81 -23.18
CA LEU A 275 12.44 -19.06 -22.50
C LEU A 275 13.16 -19.06 -21.15
N ALA A 276 12.42 -19.33 -20.07
CA ALA A 276 12.96 -19.48 -18.73
C ALA A 276 12.56 -20.84 -18.16
N VAL A 277 13.50 -21.77 -18.01
CA VAL A 277 13.19 -23.12 -17.52
C VAL A 277 13.12 -23.12 -16.01
N VAL A 278 11.96 -23.47 -15.44
CA VAL A 278 11.73 -23.54 -13.99
C VAL A 278 12.08 -24.94 -13.48
N SER A 279 11.62 -25.98 -14.18
CA SER A 279 11.88 -27.38 -13.85
C SER A 279 11.89 -28.25 -15.12
N GLY A 280 12.53 -29.42 -15.03
CA GLY A 280 12.68 -30.33 -16.18
C GLY A 280 13.77 -29.88 -17.15
N LEU A 281 13.67 -30.34 -18.40
CA LEU A 281 14.64 -30.09 -19.46
C LEU A 281 13.92 -29.65 -20.73
N VAL A 282 14.37 -28.54 -21.31
CA VAL A 282 13.86 -28.03 -22.59
C VAL A 282 15.01 -27.93 -23.58
N ARG A 283 14.90 -28.62 -24.71
CA ARG A 283 15.86 -28.58 -25.79
C ARG A 283 15.36 -27.64 -26.89
N VAL A 284 16.16 -26.62 -27.22
CA VAL A 284 15.90 -25.64 -28.28
C VAL A 284 16.73 -26.02 -29.51
N ARG A 285 16.07 -26.29 -30.64
CA ARG A 285 16.73 -26.60 -31.90
C ARG A 285 16.35 -25.57 -32.97
N HIS A 286 17.35 -25.05 -33.68
CA HIS A 286 17.13 -24.17 -34.81
C HIS A 286 17.83 -24.75 -36.04
N ALA A 287 17.03 -25.24 -36.99
CA ALA A 287 17.52 -26.05 -38.09
C ALA A 287 18.48 -25.28 -39.00
N ALA A 288 18.16 -24.02 -39.30
CA ALA A 288 18.91 -23.21 -40.25
C ALA A 288 20.32 -22.83 -39.75
N SER A 289 20.52 -22.64 -38.44
CA SER A 289 21.86 -22.40 -37.86
C SER A 289 22.54 -23.68 -37.34
N GLY A 290 21.83 -24.81 -37.31
CA GLY A 290 22.31 -26.05 -36.67
C GLY A 290 22.43 -25.96 -35.14
N THR A 291 21.81 -24.96 -34.50
CA THR A 291 21.87 -24.77 -33.05
C THR A 291 21.02 -25.81 -32.34
N ASP A 292 21.58 -26.51 -31.34
CA ASP A 292 20.89 -27.44 -30.43
C ASP A 292 21.36 -27.16 -28.99
N ILE A 293 20.47 -26.63 -28.17
CA ILE A 293 20.75 -26.19 -26.79
C ILE A 293 19.84 -26.95 -25.84
N ALA A 294 20.39 -27.59 -24.82
CA ALA A 294 19.63 -28.15 -23.72
C ALA A 294 19.61 -27.18 -22.54
N LEU A 295 18.41 -26.80 -22.09
CA LEU A 295 18.17 -25.88 -20.99
C LEU A 295 17.55 -26.64 -19.81
N GLY A 296 18.25 -26.67 -18.69
CA GLY A 296 17.76 -27.15 -17.40
C GLY A 296 17.25 -26.02 -16.49
N PRO A 297 16.86 -26.35 -15.24
CA PRO A 297 16.30 -25.40 -14.30
C PRO A 297 17.19 -24.17 -14.07
N GLY A 298 16.60 -22.97 -14.13
CA GLY A 298 17.28 -21.68 -13.97
C GLY A 298 18.12 -21.27 -15.18
N GLN A 299 18.00 -21.94 -16.33
CA GLN A 299 18.63 -21.51 -17.58
C GLN A 299 17.62 -20.79 -18.48
N PHE A 300 18.15 -19.83 -19.24
CA PHE A 300 17.36 -18.92 -20.07
C PHE A 300 17.88 -18.94 -21.51
N CYS A 301 16.98 -18.73 -22.47
CA CYS A 301 17.33 -18.58 -23.88
C CYS A 301 16.50 -17.47 -24.50
N LEU A 302 17.16 -16.59 -25.27
CA LEU A 302 16.52 -15.59 -26.12
C LEU A 302 16.48 -16.12 -27.54
N VAL A 303 15.27 -16.36 -28.06
CA VAL A 303 15.02 -16.69 -29.46
C VAL A 303 14.72 -15.38 -30.19
N PRO A 304 15.60 -14.92 -31.10
CA PRO A 304 15.37 -13.73 -31.92
C PRO A 304 14.12 -13.86 -32.79
N ALA A 305 13.47 -12.73 -33.13
CA ALA A 305 12.31 -12.74 -34.02
C ALA A 305 12.61 -13.35 -35.41
N SER A 306 13.83 -13.18 -35.91
CA SER A 306 14.26 -13.76 -37.19
C SER A 306 14.46 -15.28 -37.16
N ALA A 307 14.49 -15.93 -35.98
CA ALA A 307 14.80 -17.34 -35.83
C ALA A 307 13.54 -18.23 -35.94
N THR A 308 12.79 -18.09 -37.03
CA THR A 308 11.47 -18.70 -37.24
C THR A 308 11.48 -20.23 -37.33
N ASP A 309 12.61 -20.85 -37.69
CA ASP A 309 12.78 -22.31 -37.81
C ASP A 309 13.20 -22.96 -36.48
N THR A 310 12.73 -22.41 -35.36
CA THR A 310 13.03 -22.90 -34.01
C THR A 310 11.96 -23.89 -33.55
N ASN A 311 12.40 -25.04 -33.04
CA ASN A 311 11.58 -26.07 -32.44
C ASN A 311 12.02 -26.31 -30.99
N LEU A 312 11.07 -26.47 -30.09
CA LEU A 312 11.33 -26.85 -28.70
C LEU A 312 10.94 -28.29 -28.47
N GLN A 313 11.78 -29.05 -27.79
CA GLN A 313 11.43 -30.35 -27.25
C GLN A 313 11.60 -30.31 -25.74
N ALA A 314 10.50 -30.32 -25.01
CA ALA A 314 10.52 -30.40 -23.56
C ALA A 314 10.32 -31.85 -23.10
N ASP A 315 11.05 -32.27 -22.07
CA ASP A 315 10.81 -33.56 -21.42
C ASP A 315 9.42 -33.56 -20.73
N ALA A 316 8.89 -34.74 -20.42
CA ALA A 316 7.66 -34.84 -19.64
C ALA A 316 7.85 -34.19 -18.26
N GLN A 317 6.80 -33.52 -17.76
CA GLN A 317 6.79 -32.81 -16.47
C GLN A 317 7.76 -31.62 -16.37
N SER A 318 8.09 -31.00 -17.51
CA SER A 318 8.86 -29.76 -17.53
C SER A 318 7.95 -28.55 -17.31
N THR A 319 8.44 -27.55 -16.58
CA THR A 319 7.77 -26.25 -16.40
C THR A 319 8.70 -25.15 -16.88
N PHE A 320 8.21 -24.27 -17.74
CA PHE A 320 8.98 -23.14 -18.25
C PHE A 320 8.08 -21.95 -18.56
N LEU A 321 8.67 -20.76 -18.53
CA LEU A 321 8.00 -19.52 -18.89
C LEU A 321 8.40 -19.11 -20.31
N ILE A 322 7.44 -18.55 -21.02
CA ILE A 322 7.63 -17.90 -22.31
C ILE A 322 7.28 -16.43 -22.12
N ALA A 323 8.25 -15.55 -22.27
CA ALA A 323 8.06 -14.11 -22.18
C ALA A 323 8.38 -13.44 -23.51
N GLN A 324 7.51 -12.51 -23.93
CA GLN A 324 7.67 -11.73 -25.14
C GLN A 324 7.41 -10.25 -24.82
N PRO A 325 8.23 -9.31 -25.33
CA PRO A 325 7.89 -7.90 -25.26
C PRO A 325 6.59 -7.60 -26.02
N ALA A 326 5.84 -6.58 -25.61
CA ALA A 326 4.64 -6.16 -26.33
C ALA A 326 4.95 -5.78 -27.79
N ALA A 327 4.00 -6.07 -28.70
CA ALA A 327 4.11 -5.68 -30.10
C ALA A 327 3.93 -4.17 -30.28
N LYS A 328 4.52 -3.62 -31.35
CA LYS A 328 4.32 -2.24 -31.79
C LYS A 328 2.83 -1.96 -31.98
N SER A 329 2.30 -0.95 -31.28
CA SER A 329 0.95 -0.45 -31.56
C SER A 329 0.96 0.18 -32.96
N ALA A 330 0.07 -0.25 -33.87
CA ALA A 330 -0.05 0.35 -35.18
C ALA A 330 -0.61 1.79 -35.06
N SER A 331 0.26 2.78 -34.86
CA SER A 331 -0.12 4.19 -34.95
C SER A 331 -0.14 4.62 -36.42
N ALA A 332 -1.33 4.87 -36.96
CA ALA A 332 -1.50 5.58 -38.23
C ALA A 332 -0.89 7.00 -38.12
N PRO A 333 -0.17 7.50 -39.14
CA PRO A 333 0.43 8.82 -39.09
C PRO A 333 -0.61 9.91 -39.35
N GLY A 334 -0.74 10.85 -38.42
CA GLY A 334 -1.40 12.15 -38.64
C GLY A 334 -2.68 12.39 -37.86
N ALA A 335 -2.55 12.77 -36.59
CA ALA A 335 -3.47 13.72 -35.94
C ALA A 335 -2.82 14.24 -34.65
N ALA A 336 -2.59 15.55 -34.60
CA ALA A 336 -2.33 16.24 -33.34
C ALA A 336 -3.66 16.51 -32.60
N SER A 337 -3.55 16.64 -31.27
CA SER A 337 -4.52 17.12 -30.28
C SER A 337 -5.39 16.09 -29.54
N GLN A 338 -5.28 16.20 -28.20
CA GLN A 338 -6.30 16.06 -27.17
C GLN A 338 -7.19 14.80 -27.14
N SER A 339 -6.98 13.97 -26.11
CA SER A 339 -7.98 13.70 -25.08
C SER A 339 -7.46 12.67 -24.08
N GLU A 340 -7.74 12.93 -22.80
CA GLU A 340 -7.65 11.97 -21.70
C GLU A 340 -8.35 10.67 -22.10
N ARG A 341 -7.57 9.60 -22.30
CA ARG A 341 -8.14 8.25 -22.28
C ARG A 341 -8.25 7.85 -20.81
N GLN A 342 -9.49 7.82 -20.34
CA GLN A 342 -9.90 7.12 -19.13
C GLN A 342 -9.31 5.71 -19.18
N ILE A 343 -8.38 5.41 -18.26
CA ILE A 343 -7.84 4.07 -18.08
C ILE A 343 -8.99 3.23 -17.53
N VAL A 344 -9.58 2.43 -18.41
CA VAL A 344 -10.56 1.41 -18.07
C VAL A 344 -9.80 0.27 -17.39
N PRO A 345 -10.09 -0.07 -16.12
CA PRO A 345 -9.36 -1.14 -15.44
C PRO A 345 -9.56 -2.50 -16.15
N PRO A 346 -8.58 -3.42 -16.09
CA PRO A 346 -8.55 -4.67 -16.88
C PRO A 346 -9.80 -5.57 -16.74
N TRP A 347 -10.56 -5.45 -15.64
CA TRP A 347 -11.79 -6.22 -15.43
C TRP A 347 -12.96 -5.82 -16.36
N GLN A 348 -13.01 -4.58 -16.85
CA GLN A 348 -14.04 -4.13 -17.80
C GLN A 348 -13.74 -4.53 -19.26
N VAL A 349 -12.47 -4.79 -19.59
CA VAL A 349 -12.05 -5.29 -20.91
C VAL A 349 -12.33 -6.80 -21.06
N TYR A 350 -12.31 -7.54 -19.94
CA TYR A 350 -12.62 -8.97 -19.93
C TYR A 350 -14.12 -9.26 -20.22
N GLU A 351 -15.03 -8.40 -19.75
CA GLU A 351 -16.48 -8.56 -20.00
C GLU A 351 -16.90 -8.21 -21.44
N SER A 352 -16.17 -7.29 -22.10
CA SER A 352 -16.46 -6.84 -23.45
C SER A 352 -16.00 -7.83 -24.53
N ARG A 353 -14.85 -8.50 -24.34
CA ARG A 353 -14.40 -9.61 -25.23
C ARG A 353 -15.31 -10.84 -25.17
N ARG A 354 -15.87 -11.14 -23.99
CA ARG A 354 -16.84 -12.24 -23.81
C ARG A 354 -18.15 -12.00 -24.57
N ARG A 355 -18.55 -10.73 -24.78
CA ARG A 355 -19.70 -10.37 -25.63
C ARG A 355 -19.40 -10.56 -27.12
N MET A 356 -18.24 -10.14 -27.60
CA MET A 356 -17.88 -10.27 -29.03
C MET A 356 -17.66 -11.72 -29.50
N GLN A 357 -17.11 -12.61 -28.66
CA GLN A 357 -16.94 -14.02 -29.04
C GLN A 357 -18.27 -14.80 -29.08
N SER A 358 -19.34 -14.28 -28.47
CA SER A 358 -20.68 -14.89 -28.55
C SER A 358 -21.43 -14.59 -29.86
N GLU A 359 -20.96 -13.62 -30.65
CA GLU A 359 -21.63 -13.15 -31.87
C GLU A 359 -21.14 -13.82 -33.17
N LEU A 360 -20.09 -14.67 -33.12
CA LEU A 360 -19.46 -15.29 -34.30
C LEU A 360 -19.77 -16.78 -34.51
N ALA A 361 -20.64 -17.40 -33.71
CA ALA A 361 -21.04 -18.80 -33.89
C ALA A 361 -22.45 -18.93 -34.48
N GLY A 362 -22.53 -19.26 -35.78
CA GLY A 362 -23.76 -19.73 -36.45
C GLY A 362 -24.25 -21.10 -35.93
N PRO A 363 -25.46 -21.55 -36.31
CA PRO A 363 -26.46 -21.97 -35.32
C PRO A 363 -26.41 -23.45 -34.95
N ALA A 364 -26.34 -23.72 -33.64
CA ALA A 364 -26.86 -24.94 -33.02
C ALA A 364 -28.33 -24.71 -32.57
N PRO A 365 -29.19 -25.73 -32.50
CA PRO A 365 -30.64 -25.56 -32.40
C PRO A 365 -31.03 -24.71 -31.19
N LYS A 366 -31.91 -23.72 -31.41
CA LYS A 366 -32.36 -22.74 -30.40
C LYS A 366 -32.98 -23.43 -29.18
N TRP A 367 -32.15 -23.71 -28.19
CA TRP A 367 -32.56 -23.91 -26.81
C TRP A 367 -33.03 -22.56 -26.27
N SER A 368 -34.34 -22.30 -26.29
CA SER A 368 -34.88 -21.08 -25.67
C SER A 368 -35.14 -21.33 -24.19
N TRP A 369 -34.73 -20.39 -23.35
CA TRP A 369 -35.08 -20.38 -21.93
C TRP A 369 -36.58 -20.51 -21.68
N ASP A 370 -37.42 -20.10 -22.64
CA ASP A 370 -38.87 -20.22 -22.54
C ASP A 370 -39.36 -21.66 -22.70
N HIS A 371 -38.67 -22.50 -23.50
CA HIS A 371 -38.96 -23.94 -23.56
C HIS A 371 -38.68 -24.65 -22.23
N VAL A 372 -37.60 -24.25 -21.54
CA VAL A 372 -37.24 -24.80 -20.22
C VAL A 372 -38.22 -24.31 -19.15
N LYS A 373 -38.55 -23.01 -19.12
CA LYS A 373 -39.55 -22.44 -18.21
C LYS A 373 -40.92 -23.11 -18.35
N HIS A 374 -41.39 -23.35 -19.58
CA HIS A 374 -42.68 -24.00 -19.80
C HIS A 374 -42.68 -25.47 -19.36
N ARG A 375 -41.56 -26.19 -19.51
CA ARG A 375 -41.43 -27.59 -19.06
C ARG A 375 -41.37 -27.69 -17.53
N LEU A 376 -40.65 -26.79 -16.87
CA LEU A 376 -40.58 -26.69 -15.39
C LEU A 376 -41.92 -26.25 -14.78
N ALA A 377 -42.61 -25.28 -15.38
CA ALA A 377 -43.91 -24.80 -14.91
C ALA A 377 -44.99 -25.88 -14.90
N ARG A 378 -44.94 -26.85 -15.83
CA ARG A 378 -45.86 -28.00 -15.86
C ARG A 378 -45.58 -29.02 -14.76
N ARG A 379 -44.37 -29.08 -14.22
CA ARG A 379 -44.00 -29.96 -13.09
C ARG A 379 -44.27 -29.34 -11.72
N LEU A 380 -44.42 -28.01 -11.65
CA LEU A 380 -44.57 -27.24 -10.40
C LEU A 380 -46.01 -26.84 -10.09
N VAL A 381 -46.99 -27.61 -10.56
CA VAL A 381 -48.44 -27.32 -10.42
C VAL A 381 -48.85 -27.12 -8.96
N TYR A 382 -48.21 -27.81 -8.02
CA TYR A 382 -48.52 -27.75 -6.59
C TYR A 382 -47.74 -26.70 -5.80
N SER A 383 -46.91 -25.86 -6.44
CA SER A 383 -46.21 -24.76 -5.77
C SER A 383 -46.53 -23.42 -6.46
N PRO A 384 -47.63 -22.75 -6.07
CA PRO A 384 -48.04 -21.47 -6.66
C PRO A 384 -46.95 -20.41 -6.57
N PHE A 385 -46.20 -20.39 -5.46
CA PHE A 385 -45.10 -19.48 -5.23
C PHE A 385 -43.94 -19.69 -6.21
N LEU A 386 -43.47 -20.94 -6.35
CA LEU A 386 -42.35 -21.26 -7.26
C LEU A 386 -42.74 -21.05 -8.73
N ARG A 387 -44.01 -21.29 -9.05
CA ARG A 387 -44.58 -21.00 -10.37
C ARG A 387 -44.62 -19.49 -10.66
N MET A 388 -45.02 -18.66 -9.69
CA MET A 388 -44.94 -17.20 -9.82
C MET A 388 -43.49 -16.71 -9.94
N LEU A 389 -42.58 -17.26 -9.14
CA LEU A 389 -41.14 -16.97 -9.19
C LEU A 389 -40.52 -17.36 -10.54
N LEU A 390 -40.99 -18.39 -11.24
CA LEU A 390 -40.40 -18.74 -12.54
C LEU A 390 -41.01 -17.97 -13.71
N LEU A 391 -42.33 -17.71 -13.66
CA LEU A 391 -43.07 -17.22 -14.82
C LEU A 391 -43.31 -15.72 -14.82
N LYS A 392 -43.39 -15.06 -13.66
CA LYS A 392 -43.71 -13.63 -13.57
C LYS A 392 -42.45 -12.84 -13.27
N PHE A 393 -42.02 -12.02 -14.23
CA PHE A 393 -40.81 -11.18 -14.10
C PHE A 393 -40.92 -10.21 -12.92
N TRP A 394 -42.01 -9.47 -12.82
CA TRP A 394 -42.22 -8.49 -11.73
C TRP A 394 -42.27 -9.13 -10.34
N PHE A 395 -42.82 -10.35 -10.21
CA PHE A 395 -42.82 -11.08 -8.95
C PHE A 395 -41.40 -11.51 -8.54
N ARG A 396 -40.56 -11.95 -9.49
CA ARG A 396 -39.13 -12.21 -9.23
C ARG A 396 -38.40 -10.98 -8.73
N MET A 397 -38.59 -9.85 -9.41
CA MET A 397 -37.95 -8.60 -9.02
C MET A 397 -38.41 -8.15 -7.63
N ALA A 398 -39.69 -8.32 -7.29
CA ALA A 398 -40.21 -8.01 -5.96
C ALA A 398 -39.63 -8.92 -4.86
N VAL A 399 -39.56 -10.24 -5.11
CA VAL A 399 -38.96 -11.19 -4.17
C VAL A 399 -37.45 -10.93 -4.01
N LEU A 400 -36.73 -10.69 -5.11
CA LEU A 400 -35.32 -10.32 -5.08
C LEU A 400 -35.10 -9.02 -4.30
N ALA A 401 -35.92 -8.00 -4.54
CA ALA A 401 -35.87 -6.73 -3.82
C ALA A 401 -36.15 -6.92 -2.31
N PHE A 402 -37.10 -7.78 -1.95
CA PHE A 402 -37.39 -8.11 -0.55
C PHE A 402 -36.20 -8.80 0.13
N PHE A 403 -35.58 -9.79 -0.50
CA PHE A 403 -34.39 -10.45 0.04
C PHE A 403 -33.18 -9.52 0.10
N MET A 404 -32.98 -8.67 -0.91
CA MET A 404 -31.95 -7.64 -0.90
C MET A 404 -32.17 -6.63 0.23
N ALA A 405 -33.42 -6.22 0.47
CA ALA A 405 -33.77 -5.34 1.59
C ALA A 405 -33.53 -6.01 2.94
N MET A 406 -33.90 -7.29 3.10
CA MET A 406 -33.62 -8.07 4.30
C MET A 406 -32.12 -8.23 4.54
N LEU A 407 -31.34 -8.52 3.50
CA LEU A 407 -29.88 -8.63 3.57
C LEU A 407 -29.26 -7.28 3.93
N ALA A 408 -29.72 -6.18 3.32
CA ALA A 408 -29.28 -4.84 3.66
C ALA A 408 -29.59 -4.50 5.13
N LEU A 409 -30.78 -4.86 5.63
CA LEU A 409 -31.16 -4.66 7.03
C LEU A 409 -30.30 -5.49 7.99
N ALA A 410 -30.02 -6.75 7.62
CA ALA A 410 -29.19 -7.68 8.39
C ALA A 410 -27.72 -7.24 8.45
N ILE A 411 -27.26 -6.46 7.47
CA ILE A 411 -25.94 -5.82 7.51
C ILE A 411 -26.05 -4.52 8.32
N LEU A 412 -26.98 -3.63 7.99
CA LEU A 412 -26.98 -2.25 8.49
C LEU A 412 -27.26 -2.10 9.98
N LEU A 413 -28.11 -2.95 10.57
CA LEU A 413 -28.61 -2.78 11.94
C LEU A 413 -27.77 -3.43 13.04
N PRO A 414 -27.16 -4.62 12.87
CA PRO A 414 -26.43 -5.24 13.97
C PRO A 414 -25.17 -4.45 14.35
N PRO A 415 -24.93 -4.18 15.65
CA PRO A 415 -23.73 -3.50 16.12
C PRO A 415 -22.54 -4.47 16.17
N VAL A 416 -22.01 -4.81 14.99
CA VAL A 416 -20.92 -5.79 14.84
C VAL A 416 -19.57 -5.15 14.63
N TRP A 417 -19.51 -3.90 14.16
CA TRP A 417 -18.26 -3.22 13.86
C TRP A 417 -17.66 -2.62 15.11
N ARG A 418 -16.47 -3.09 15.46
CA ARG A 418 -15.66 -2.50 16.52
C ARG A 418 -15.27 -1.06 16.14
N SER A 419 -15.52 -0.11 17.06
CA SER A 419 -15.11 1.29 16.91
C SER A 419 -13.89 1.64 17.77
N THR A 420 -13.79 1.08 18.98
CA THR A 420 -12.62 1.23 19.85
C THR A 420 -11.39 0.46 19.35
N PRO A 421 -10.15 0.93 19.55
CA PRO A 421 -8.93 0.23 19.14
C PRO A 421 -8.81 -1.22 19.67
N PRO A 422 -8.01 -2.10 19.02
CA PRO A 422 -7.65 -3.41 19.57
C PRO A 422 -7.12 -3.31 21.02
N GLY A 423 -7.47 -4.26 21.89
CA GLY A 423 -7.07 -4.24 23.31
C GLY A 423 -7.82 -3.22 24.21
N PHE A 424 -8.55 -2.26 23.65
CA PHE A 424 -9.32 -1.28 24.43
C PHE A 424 -10.56 -1.92 25.09
N MET A 425 -10.78 -1.62 26.37
CA MET A 425 -11.94 -2.06 27.16
C MET A 425 -12.68 -0.86 27.79
N PRO A 426 -14.01 -0.75 27.68
CA PRO A 426 -14.93 -1.69 27.05
C PRO A 426 -14.85 -1.64 25.51
N VAL A 427 -15.11 -2.78 24.87
CA VAL A 427 -15.20 -2.85 23.40
C VAL A 427 -16.52 -2.20 22.96
N VAL A 428 -16.44 -1.05 22.29
CA VAL A 428 -17.61 -0.41 21.68
C VAL A 428 -17.79 -0.99 20.28
N LYS A 429 -18.96 -1.59 20.04
CA LYS A 429 -19.39 -2.01 18.71
C LYS A 429 -20.58 -1.17 18.27
N VAL A 430 -20.58 -0.78 17.00
CA VAL A 430 -21.59 0.07 16.38
C VAL A 430 -22.08 -0.59 15.10
N SER A 431 -23.31 -0.29 14.70
CA SER A 431 -23.87 -0.72 13.43
C SER A 431 -23.37 0.16 12.28
N LEU A 432 -23.57 -0.26 11.04
CA LEU A 432 -23.23 0.57 9.89
C LEU A 432 -24.19 1.78 9.82
N LEU A 433 -25.44 1.62 10.25
CA LEU A 433 -26.38 2.73 10.40
C LEU A 433 -25.87 3.76 11.41
N ASP A 434 -25.39 3.33 12.57
CA ASP A 434 -24.84 4.22 13.60
C ASP A 434 -23.64 5.01 13.06
N LYS A 435 -22.75 4.37 12.30
CA LYS A 435 -21.62 5.07 11.65
C LYS A 435 -22.08 6.14 10.66
N ILE A 436 -23.12 5.87 9.88
CA ILE A 436 -23.70 6.82 8.92
C ILE A 436 -24.35 8.00 9.67
N GLN A 437 -25.10 7.71 10.73
CA GLN A 437 -25.74 8.73 11.57
C GLN A 437 -24.71 9.60 12.27
N ALA A 438 -23.70 9.00 12.91
CA ALA A 438 -22.61 9.70 13.58
C ALA A 438 -21.87 10.65 12.62
N ARG A 439 -21.57 10.19 11.40
CA ARG A 439 -20.91 11.03 10.37
C ARG A 439 -21.78 12.19 9.92
N THR A 440 -23.08 11.99 9.80
CA THR A 440 -24.03 13.04 9.41
C THR A 440 -24.17 14.08 10.53
N LEU A 441 -24.35 13.64 11.77
CA LEU A 441 -24.44 14.49 12.95
C LEU A 441 -23.17 15.29 13.19
N ARG A 442 -22.00 14.68 12.99
CA ARG A 442 -20.72 15.38 13.00
C ARG A 442 -20.70 16.57 12.04
N ARG A 443 -21.10 16.37 10.78
CA ARG A 443 -21.13 17.46 9.78
C ARG A 443 -22.08 18.58 10.20
N THR A 444 -23.21 18.22 10.80
CA THR A 444 -24.14 19.21 11.38
C THR A 444 -23.47 20.00 12.51
N ALA A 445 -22.74 19.31 13.39
CA ALA A 445 -22.03 19.94 14.50
C ALA A 445 -20.91 20.89 14.04
N GLU A 446 -20.11 20.47 13.05
CA GLU A 446 -19.06 21.29 12.44
C GLU A 446 -19.65 22.55 11.78
N ARG A 447 -20.77 22.43 11.05
CA ARG A 447 -21.48 23.58 10.46
C ARG A 447 -22.02 24.53 11.51
N ALA A 448 -22.63 24.00 12.57
CA ALA A 448 -23.14 24.82 13.68
C ALA A 448 -22.00 25.56 14.40
N THR A 449 -20.85 24.90 14.58
CA THR A 449 -19.64 25.51 15.15
C THR A 449 -19.13 26.65 14.25
N ALA A 450 -19.04 26.42 12.94
CA ALA A 450 -18.62 27.44 11.97
C ALA A 450 -19.58 28.64 11.90
N ALA A 451 -20.86 28.42 12.19
CA ALA A 451 -21.87 29.48 12.29
C ALA A 451 -21.89 30.18 13.67
N GLY A 452 -20.98 29.82 14.59
CA GLY A 452 -20.93 30.36 15.96
C GLY A 452 -22.05 29.86 16.88
N ASN A 453 -22.86 28.90 16.45
CA ASN A 453 -23.94 28.32 17.25
C ASN A 453 -23.45 27.10 18.04
N TYR A 454 -22.66 27.37 19.08
CA TYR A 454 -21.99 26.35 19.89
C TYR A 454 -22.95 25.43 20.66
N ARG A 455 -24.16 25.90 20.99
CA ARG A 455 -25.19 25.10 21.66
C ARG A 455 -25.76 24.03 20.73
N ALA A 456 -26.15 24.42 19.52
CA ALA A 456 -26.62 23.47 18.51
C ALA A 456 -25.49 22.49 18.11
N ALA A 457 -24.25 22.98 18.05
CA ALA A 457 -23.09 22.14 17.82
C ALA A 457 -22.89 21.11 18.94
N ALA A 458 -23.00 21.52 20.22
CA ALA A 458 -22.88 20.62 21.36
C ALA A 458 -23.93 19.50 21.34
N GLU A 459 -25.19 19.82 21.01
CA GLU A 459 -26.26 18.84 20.87
C GLU A 459 -25.97 17.82 19.75
N ALA A 460 -25.53 18.30 18.58
CA ALA A 460 -25.18 17.44 17.46
C ALA A 460 -23.95 16.57 17.74
N TRP A 461 -22.92 17.10 18.42
CA TRP A 461 -21.77 16.34 18.86
C TRP A 461 -22.13 15.26 19.89
N ARG A 462 -22.99 15.58 20.88
CA ARG A 462 -23.49 14.60 21.84
C ARG A 462 -24.27 13.48 21.16
N ALA A 463 -25.13 13.83 20.22
CA ALA A 463 -25.87 12.84 19.44
C ALA A 463 -24.92 11.97 18.58
N ALA A 464 -23.88 12.56 17.98
CA ALA A 464 -22.87 11.81 17.24
C ALA A 464 -22.10 10.83 18.14
N LEU A 465 -21.68 11.28 19.32
CA LEU A 465 -21.02 10.43 20.33
C LEU A 465 -21.94 9.30 20.82
N GLY A 466 -23.24 9.56 20.97
CA GLY A 466 -24.22 8.52 21.31
C GLY A 466 -24.32 7.40 20.27
N ASN A 467 -24.05 7.71 18.99
CA ASN A 467 -24.00 6.73 17.92
C ASN A 467 -22.64 6.03 17.83
N ASP A 468 -21.54 6.72 18.16
CA ASP A 468 -20.21 6.15 18.07
C ASP A 468 -19.24 6.69 19.14
N MET A 469 -19.37 6.18 20.36
CA MET A 469 -18.47 6.53 21.47
C MET A 469 -17.03 6.05 21.29
N GLY A 470 -16.79 5.10 20.37
CA GLY A 470 -15.43 4.60 20.10
C GLY A 470 -14.61 5.56 19.22
N SER A 471 -15.24 6.58 18.65
CA SER A 471 -14.56 7.55 17.80
C SER A 471 -13.85 8.64 18.59
N ALA A 472 -12.50 8.58 18.58
CA ALA A 472 -11.66 9.64 19.13
C ALA A 472 -11.93 10.99 18.45
N GLU A 473 -12.27 10.98 17.16
CA GLU A 473 -12.54 12.19 16.39
C GLU A 473 -13.81 12.93 16.86
N LEU A 474 -14.89 12.20 17.14
CA LEU A 474 -16.11 12.80 17.70
C LEU A 474 -15.85 13.37 19.10
N THR A 475 -15.03 12.67 19.88
CA THR A 475 -14.62 13.10 21.22
C THR A 475 -13.82 14.41 21.16
N ARG A 476 -12.83 14.50 20.27
CA ARG A 476 -12.06 15.73 20.00
C ARG A 476 -12.98 16.87 19.56
N GLY A 477 -13.91 16.60 18.65
CA GLY A 477 -14.85 17.59 18.13
C GLY A 477 -15.69 18.22 19.24
N PHE A 478 -16.23 17.39 20.13
CA PHE A 478 -16.98 17.87 21.28
C PHE A 478 -16.12 18.68 22.25
N ILE A 479 -14.92 18.20 22.60
CA ILE A 479 -13.99 18.93 23.47
C ILE A 479 -13.62 20.29 22.87
N ARG A 480 -13.29 20.35 21.57
CA ARG A 480 -12.98 21.62 20.88
C ARG A 480 -14.16 22.58 20.88
N ASN A 481 -15.38 22.08 20.67
CA ASN A 481 -16.58 22.91 20.72
C ASN A 481 -16.81 23.52 22.11
N THR A 482 -16.57 22.74 23.18
CA THR A 482 -16.66 23.24 24.56
C THR A 482 -15.53 24.23 24.86
N LEU A 483 -14.31 23.94 24.41
CA LEU A 483 -13.14 24.81 24.58
C LEU A 483 -13.31 26.16 23.89
N ALA A 484 -14.01 26.22 22.75
CA ALA A 484 -14.28 27.46 22.02
C ALA A 484 -15.23 28.42 22.75
N GLN A 485 -15.97 27.95 23.76
CA GLN A 485 -16.92 28.75 24.51
C GLN A 485 -16.26 29.37 25.75
N ASP A 486 -16.55 30.63 26.03
CA ASP A 486 -16.08 31.29 27.26
C ASP A 486 -16.86 30.81 28.50
N GLN A 487 -18.17 30.56 28.33
CA GLN A 487 -19.06 30.04 29.37
C GLN A 487 -19.95 28.94 28.79
N PRO A 488 -19.45 27.69 28.67
CA PRO A 488 -20.26 26.58 28.21
C PRO A 488 -21.35 26.21 29.22
N ASP A 489 -22.41 25.55 28.75
CA ASP A 489 -23.40 24.94 29.62
C ASP A 489 -22.75 23.95 30.59
N LYS A 490 -23.20 23.93 31.86
CA LYS A 490 -22.59 23.10 32.90
C LYS A 490 -22.64 21.60 32.58
N ALA A 491 -23.68 21.12 31.90
CA ALA A 491 -23.80 19.73 31.52
C ALA A 491 -22.83 19.38 30.37
N ASP A 492 -22.68 20.28 29.40
CA ASP A 492 -21.74 20.10 28.29
C ASP A 492 -20.29 20.16 28.78
N LEU A 493 -19.97 21.09 29.69
CA LEU A 493 -18.65 21.16 30.34
C LEU A 493 -18.35 19.87 31.12
N ARG A 494 -19.27 19.42 31.97
CA ARG A 494 -19.08 18.16 32.73
C ARG A 494 -18.86 16.98 31.80
N SER A 495 -19.59 16.92 30.68
CA SER A 495 -19.45 15.85 29.69
C SER A 495 -18.11 15.92 28.96
N ALA A 496 -17.62 17.12 28.62
CA ALA A 496 -16.33 17.28 27.96
C ALA A 496 -15.18 16.88 28.90
N LEU A 497 -15.26 17.27 30.18
CA LEU A 497 -14.28 16.90 31.21
C LEU A 497 -14.25 15.38 31.44
N SER A 498 -15.41 14.71 31.50
CA SER A 498 -15.45 13.24 31.68
C SER A 498 -14.91 12.46 30.47
N LEU A 499 -14.87 13.09 29.30
CA LEU A 499 -14.33 12.50 28.08
C LEU A 499 -12.80 12.63 27.97
N VAL A 500 -12.13 13.41 28.82
CA VAL A 500 -10.66 13.55 28.78
C VAL A 500 -9.95 12.20 28.97
N PRO A 501 -10.19 11.42 30.05
CA PRO A 501 -9.56 10.11 30.21
C PRO A 501 -9.95 9.14 29.09
N TRP A 502 -11.17 9.27 28.56
CA TRP A 502 -11.66 8.45 27.46
C TRP A 502 -10.88 8.73 26.16
N LEU A 503 -10.69 10.00 25.80
CA LEU A 503 -9.93 10.42 24.63
C LEU A 503 -8.48 9.93 24.70
N LEU A 504 -7.80 10.16 25.82
CA LEU A 504 -6.41 9.75 26.00
C LEU A 504 -6.25 8.23 25.87
N ARG A 505 -7.18 7.46 26.41
CA ARG A 505 -7.17 6.00 26.24
C ARG A 505 -7.47 5.57 24.80
N LEU A 506 -8.43 6.22 24.13
CA LEU A 506 -8.79 5.90 22.74
C LEU A 506 -7.63 6.18 21.79
N SER A 507 -6.83 7.20 22.07
CA SER A 507 -5.79 7.67 21.18
C SER A 507 -4.38 7.17 21.53
N GLY A 508 -4.26 6.33 22.56
CA GLY A 508 -2.98 5.84 23.04
C GLY A 508 -2.11 6.92 23.70
N THR A 509 -2.73 8.00 24.20
CA THR A 509 -2.06 9.15 24.83
C THR A 509 -1.05 9.84 23.89
N ASN A 510 -1.45 10.09 22.64
CA ASN A 510 -0.61 10.89 21.76
C ASN A 510 -0.54 12.36 22.24
N HIS A 511 0.55 13.05 21.86
CA HIS A 511 0.83 14.42 22.31
C HIS A 511 -0.28 15.44 21.97
N ALA A 512 -0.89 15.35 20.79
CA ALA A 512 -1.91 16.31 20.37
C ALA A 512 -3.19 16.21 21.21
N ASP A 513 -3.60 15.00 21.57
CA ASP A 513 -4.77 14.79 22.43
C ASP A 513 -4.48 15.11 23.89
N LEU A 514 -3.25 14.91 24.35
CA LEU A 514 -2.79 15.38 25.66
C LEU A 514 -2.85 16.92 25.74
N GLU A 515 -2.34 17.63 24.74
CA GLU A 515 -2.42 19.08 24.67
C GLU A 515 -3.87 19.59 24.63
N LEU A 516 -4.73 19.01 23.79
CA LEU A 516 -6.14 19.38 23.73
C LEU A 516 -6.85 19.17 25.07
N SER A 517 -6.57 18.05 25.74
CA SER A 517 -7.15 17.73 27.04
C SER A 517 -6.68 18.70 28.12
N VAL A 518 -5.38 19.01 28.16
CA VAL A 518 -4.81 19.97 29.10
C VAL A 518 -5.32 21.37 28.85
N GLN A 519 -5.49 21.80 27.60
CA GLN A 519 -6.09 23.11 27.28
C GLN A 519 -7.51 23.23 27.85
N LEU A 520 -8.33 22.18 27.75
CA LEU A 520 -9.66 22.16 28.36
C LEU A 520 -9.59 22.25 29.88
N LEU A 521 -8.78 21.40 30.51
CA LEU A 521 -8.64 21.36 31.96
C LEU A 521 -8.09 22.68 32.52
N ASP A 522 -7.08 23.25 31.88
CA ASP A 522 -6.45 24.52 32.27
C ASP A 522 -7.42 25.69 32.10
N LYS A 523 -8.11 25.80 30.95
CA LYS A 523 -9.12 26.86 30.71
C LYS A 523 -10.20 26.88 31.79
N PHE A 524 -10.65 25.71 32.21
CA PHE A 524 -11.69 25.55 33.23
C PHE A 524 -11.15 25.25 34.63
N GLN A 525 -9.85 25.46 34.86
CA GLN A 525 -9.20 25.48 36.17
C GLN A 525 -9.31 24.17 36.96
N VAL A 526 -9.27 23.04 36.25
CA VAL A 526 -9.25 21.68 36.83
C VAL A 526 -7.80 21.25 37.07
N TYR A 527 -7.09 22.03 37.91
CA TYR A 527 -5.63 21.96 38.05
C TYR A 527 -5.14 20.62 38.63
N ASN A 528 -5.91 19.99 39.52
CA ASN A 528 -5.59 18.68 40.05
C ASN A 528 -5.39 17.63 38.93
N GLN A 529 -6.29 17.60 37.94
CA GLN A 529 -6.17 16.69 36.80
C GLN A 529 -5.04 17.08 35.85
N VAL A 530 -4.79 18.38 35.64
CA VAL A 530 -3.63 18.84 34.85
C VAL A 530 -2.33 18.34 35.49
N TYR A 531 -2.19 18.51 36.80
CA TYR A 531 -1.02 18.07 37.53
C TYR A 531 -0.86 16.54 37.49
N GLU A 532 -1.92 15.77 37.80
CA GLU A 532 -1.88 14.30 37.75
C GLU A 532 -1.49 13.75 36.37
N LEU A 533 -1.94 14.40 35.29
CA LEU A 533 -1.62 13.99 33.92
C LEU A 533 -0.17 14.31 33.53
N LEU A 534 0.36 15.46 33.95
CA LEU A 534 1.63 15.98 33.43
C LEU A 534 2.84 15.74 34.34
N ALA A 535 2.65 15.70 35.66
CA ALA A 535 3.75 15.52 36.62
C ALA A 535 4.58 14.24 36.37
N PRO A 536 4.01 13.09 35.93
CA PRO A 536 4.79 11.91 35.59
C PRO A 536 5.66 12.04 34.32
N MET A 537 5.44 13.10 33.51
CA MET A 537 5.98 13.23 32.15
C MET A 537 6.96 14.40 31.98
N THR A 538 7.52 14.94 33.07
CA THR A 538 8.28 16.20 33.11
C THR A 538 9.46 16.31 32.14
N ASN A 539 10.07 15.19 31.71
CA ASN A 539 11.20 15.19 30.78
C ASN A 539 10.81 15.26 29.29
N ALA A 540 9.51 15.23 28.97
CA ALA A 540 9.00 15.14 27.59
C ALA A 540 7.86 16.15 27.29
N LEU A 541 7.75 17.22 28.08
CA LEU A 541 6.68 18.21 27.91
C LEU A 541 7.03 19.25 26.85
N THR A 542 6.05 19.59 26.02
CA THR A 542 6.13 20.76 25.14
C THR A 542 6.09 22.05 25.98
N PRO A 543 6.55 23.20 25.46
CA PRO A 543 6.49 24.46 26.19
C PRO A 543 5.08 24.80 26.69
N THR A 544 4.04 24.53 25.90
CA THR A 544 2.65 24.75 26.30
C THR A 544 2.26 23.90 27.52
N LEU A 545 2.60 22.61 27.51
CA LEU A 545 2.31 21.69 28.63
C LEU A 545 3.14 22.02 29.87
N GLN A 546 4.40 22.41 29.70
CA GLN A 546 5.27 22.83 30.81
C GLN A 546 4.69 24.05 31.54
N LEU A 547 4.13 25.01 30.79
CA LEU A 547 3.47 26.18 31.37
C LEU A 547 2.21 25.79 32.15
N ALA A 548 1.38 24.90 31.59
CA ALA A 548 0.18 24.41 32.25
C ALA A 548 0.50 23.62 33.54
N LEU A 549 1.51 22.75 33.51
CA LEU A 549 2.00 22.03 34.70
C LEU A 549 2.48 23.01 35.78
N THR A 550 3.22 24.06 35.38
CA THR A 550 3.71 25.07 36.32
C THR A 550 2.53 25.76 37.02
N LYS A 551 1.52 26.23 36.27
CA LYS A 551 0.31 26.82 36.88
C LYS A 551 -0.41 25.83 37.79
N ALA A 552 -0.57 24.59 37.35
CA ALA A 552 -1.25 23.55 38.13
C ALA A 552 -0.54 23.28 39.47
N ALA A 553 0.79 23.18 39.47
CA ALA A 553 1.58 22.99 40.69
C ALA A 553 1.34 24.13 41.70
N PHE A 554 1.20 25.38 41.24
CA PHE A 554 0.88 26.51 42.12
C PHE A 554 -0.51 26.33 42.79
N PHE A 555 -1.55 26.09 41.99
CA PHE A 555 -2.92 25.97 42.51
C PHE A 555 -3.17 24.72 43.36
N GLU A 556 -2.40 23.66 43.13
CA GLU A 556 -2.41 22.44 43.97
C GLU A 556 -1.50 22.58 45.21
N ASN A 557 -1.00 23.78 45.51
CA ASN A 557 -0.16 24.10 46.66
C ASN A 557 1.15 23.27 46.71
N ARG A 558 1.70 22.91 45.54
CA ARG A 558 3.00 22.23 45.37
C ARG A 558 4.09 23.28 45.15
N ILE A 559 4.34 24.12 46.15
CA ILE A 559 5.15 25.35 46.00
C ILE A 559 6.61 25.10 45.62
N GLU A 560 7.23 24.05 46.16
CA GLU A 560 8.61 23.67 45.80
C GLU A 560 8.72 23.29 44.32
N GLU A 561 7.80 22.43 43.86
CA GLU A 561 7.73 22.01 42.46
C GLU A 561 7.36 23.16 41.52
N PHE A 562 6.44 24.05 41.96
CA PHE A 562 6.11 25.26 41.22
C PHE A 562 7.37 26.08 40.93
N LEU A 563 8.23 26.31 41.93
CA LEU A 563 9.47 27.06 41.74
C LEU A 563 10.43 26.33 40.79
N GLU A 564 10.56 25.01 40.93
CA GLU A 564 11.38 24.20 40.02
C GLU A 564 10.91 24.32 38.57
N TYR A 565 9.60 24.14 38.33
CA TYR A 565 9.02 24.23 36.99
C TYR A 565 9.09 25.66 36.45
N TRP A 566 8.89 26.68 37.28
CA TRP A 566 9.03 28.08 36.93
C TRP A 566 10.44 28.41 36.42
N GLN A 567 11.47 27.89 37.08
CA GLN A 567 12.86 28.11 36.64
C GLN A 567 13.12 27.55 35.24
N LYS A 568 12.48 26.42 34.89
CA LYS A 568 12.57 25.77 33.58
C LYS A 568 11.79 26.49 32.47
N LEU A 569 10.91 27.44 32.78
CA LEU A 569 10.18 28.21 31.77
C LEU A 569 11.10 29.16 31.00
N THR A 570 10.88 29.24 29.69
CA THR A 570 11.51 30.23 28.80
C THR A 570 11.05 31.65 29.15
N PRO A 571 11.80 32.70 28.76
CA PRO A 571 11.39 34.09 28.97
C PRO A 571 9.98 34.40 28.46
N GLN A 572 9.64 33.94 27.25
CA GLN A 572 8.32 34.13 26.65
C GLN A 572 7.20 33.47 27.46
N GLN A 573 7.43 32.30 28.06
CA GLN A 573 6.44 31.64 28.92
C GLN A 573 6.26 32.37 30.24
N LYS A 574 7.32 32.98 30.80
CA LYS A 574 7.25 33.79 32.03
C LYS A 574 6.47 35.09 31.83
N GLU A 575 6.39 35.58 30.59
CA GLU A 575 5.55 36.71 30.21
C GLU A 575 4.07 36.35 30.06
N ASN A 576 3.70 35.07 30.14
CA ASN A 576 2.29 34.68 30.14
C ASN A 576 1.56 35.34 31.34
N PRO A 577 0.47 36.11 31.11
CA PRO A 577 -0.14 36.91 32.16
C PRO A 577 -0.63 36.11 33.37
N GLU A 578 -1.20 34.92 33.18
CA GLU A 578 -1.69 34.09 34.30
C GLU A 578 -0.53 33.50 35.11
N ALA A 579 0.49 32.99 34.43
CA ALA A 579 1.67 32.43 35.09
C ALA A 579 2.47 33.51 35.83
N ALA A 580 2.59 34.71 35.26
CA ALA A 580 3.21 35.86 35.91
C ALA A 580 2.48 36.26 37.20
N LEU A 581 1.14 36.17 37.23
CA LEU A 581 0.36 36.41 38.45
C LEU A 581 0.55 35.30 39.49
N CYS A 582 0.62 34.03 39.08
CA CYS A 582 0.98 32.93 39.99
C CYS A 582 2.35 33.17 40.63
N TYR A 583 3.34 33.61 39.85
CA TYR A 583 4.66 33.96 40.39
C TYR A 583 4.63 35.20 41.27
N ALA A 584 3.84 36.23 40.94
CA ALA A 584 3.65 37.38 41.81
C ALA A 584 3.07 36.99 43.17
N ALA A 585 2.08 36.09 43.19
CA ALA A 585 1.52 35.51 44.42
C ALA A 585 2.54 34.62 45.16
N TYR A 586 3.41 33.91 44.45
CA TYR A 586 4.53 33.23 45.08
C TYR A 586 5.45 34.23 45.81
N LEU A 587 5.81 35.35 45.16
CA LEU A 587 6.70 36.37 45.75
C LEU A 587 6.13 37.04 47.00
N THR A 588 4.80 37.13 47.15
CA THR A 588 4.19 37.74 48.34
C THR A 588 4.40 36.92 49.59
N THR A 589 4.39 35.58 49.46
CA THR A 589 4.22 34.66 50.59
C THR A 589 5.40 33.70 50.77
N TRP A 590 5.99 33.20 49.69
CA TRP A 590 7.07 32.19 49.71
C TRP A 590 8.36 32.65 49.01
N GLY A 591 8.36 33.86 48.45
CA GLY A 591 9.52 34.42 47.75
C GLY A 591 10.67 34.82 48.68
N PRO A 592 11.84 35.17 48.11
CA PRO A 592 12.98 35.67 48.86
C PRO A 592 12.65 36.91 49.70
N GLU A 593 13.43 37.15 50.76
CA GLU A 593 13.27 38.35 51.58
C GLU A 593 13.33 39.63 50.71
N GLY A 594 12.38 40.53 50.92
CA GLY A 594 12.27 41.79 50.18
C GLY A 594 11.40 41.75 48.93
N THR A 595 10.98 40.58 48.42
CA THR A 595 10.16 40.51 47.20
C THR A 595 8.65 40.68 47.43
N SER A 596 8.20 40.68 48.68
CA SER A 596 6.76 40.65 49.02
C SER A 596 6.01 41.89 48.53
N LEU A 597 6.61 43.09 48.67
CA LEU A 597 6.01 44.34 48.20
C LEU A 597 5.87 44.37 46.67
N GLU A 598 6.87 43.84 45.96
CA GLU A 598 6.85 43.75 44.50
C GLU A 598 5.72 42.82 44.01
N GLY A 599 5.63 41.62 44.58
CA GLY A 599 4.55 40.67 44.27
C GLY A 599 3.17 41.29 44.52
N ARG A 600 2.99 41.97 45.65
CA ARG A 600 1.73 42.62 46.01
C ARG A 600 1.35 43.73 45.03
N ASN A 601 2.29 44.59 44.65
CA ASN A 601 2.03 45.66 43.69
C ASN A 601 1.62 45.11 42.32
N ARG A 602 2.24 44.00 41.87
CA ARG A 602 1.85 43.33 40.61
C ARG A 602 0.43 42.77 40.66
N LEU A 603 0.03 42.15 41.77
CA LEU A 603 -1.34 41.63 41.95
C LEU A 603 -2.37 42.77 41.99
N LEU A 604 -2.10 43.83 42.76
CA LEU A 604 -3.00 44.99 42.86
C LEU A 604 -3.18 45.69 41.50
N ALA A 605 -2.10 45.86 40.73
CA ALA A 605 -2.19 46.42 39.38
C ALA A 605 -3.07 45.56 38.45
N ALA A 606 -2.97 44.23 38.53
CA ALA A 606 -3.80 43.33 37.73
C ALA A 606 -5.27 43.29 38.19
N ALA A 607 -5.54 43.53 39.48
CA ALA A 607 -6.90 43.63 40.03
C ALA A 607 -7.68 44.85 39.49
N GLU A 608 -6.99 45.88 38.98
CA GLU A 608 -7.60 47.04 38.31
C GLU A 608 -7.78 46.82 36.79
N GLY A 609 -7.24 45.73 36.24
CA GLY A 609 -7.22 45.42 34.82
C GLY A 609 -8.50 44.77 34.26
N PRO A 610 -8.47 44.31 32.98
CA PRO A 610 -9.59 43.63 32.34
C PRO A 610 -9.78 42.19 32.85
N GLN A 611 -10.99 41.64 32.65
CA GLN A 611 -11.24 40.21 32.82
C GLN A 611 -10.58 39.41 31.67
N PRO A 612 -10.11 38.17 31.92
CA PRO A 612 -10.25 37.38 33.16
C PRO A 612 -9.16 37.63 34.23
N LEU A 613 -8.08 38.35 33.91
CA LEU A 613 -6.91 38.52 34.78
C LEU A 613 -7.24 39.21 36.10
N ARG A 614 -8.14 40.19 36.09
CA ARG A 614 -8.68 40.81 37.31
C ARG A 614 -9.26 39.80 38.29
N ASN A 615 -10.04 38.84 37.78
CA ASN A 615 -10.68 37.84 38.65
C ASN A 615 -9.63 36.87 39.23
N LEU A 616 -8.58 36.57 38.47
CA LEU A 616 -7.48 35.76 38.97
C LEU A 616 -6.69 36.52 40.04
N ALA A 617 -6.31 37.76 39.78
CA ALA A 617 -5.55 38.61 40.71
C ALA A 617 -6.30 38.89 42.02
N ASN A 618 -7.64 38.93 42.01
CA ASN A 618 -8.45 39.06 43.23
C ASN A 618 -8.58 37.76 44.04
N ARG A 619 -8.33 36.59 43.41
CA ARG A 619 -8.37 35.29 44.10
C ARG A 619 -7.04 34.92 44.72
N LEU A 620 -5.96 35.28 44.03
CA LEU A 620 -4.58 35.20 44.52
C LEU A 620 -4.33 36.29 45.57
#